data_AF-A0A3B5ZRG2-F1
#
_entry.id   AF-A0A3B5ZRG2-F1
#
_cell.length_a   1.000
_cell.length_b   1.000
_cell.length_c   1.000
_cell.angle_alpha   90.00
_cell.angle_beta   90.00
_cell.angle_gamma   90.00
#
_symmetry.space_group_name_H-M   'P 1'
#
loop_
_entity.id
_entity.type
_entity.pdbx_description
1 polymer ?
#
loop_
_entity_poly.entity_id
_entity_poly.type
_entity_poly.pdbx_seq_one_letter_code
_entity_poly.pdbx_strand_id
1 'polypeptide(L)'
;MAALPPPPPSLEPEIGPDGLARDSPVLAYTEKVIAEEQLQLKKYIQENYSKIRDVEKELENLTLEVKLTAGPKKAALEHLRKKIEMSTERIRLAKVKEDEAKKAWEAAAQVVKEEEEAKQRLCDDLNRLVQESAASQYSRLEELKKRLECLNPIRASVDVSGINIVQQAATNSVPQQPTSQNLANAIAPASNIHKPATSGSQQQRTAEAERKQRSSNSGGRGRGGVMVLPKGRGSSGSGWTGAGFET
;
A
#
# COMPACT_ATOMS: atom_id res chain seq x y z
N MET A 1 -64.21 14.45 -81.02
CA MET A 1 -62.96 14.76 -81.76
C MET A 1 -61.80 14.67 -80.79
N ALA A 2 -60.86 13.74 -81.00
CA ALA A 2 -59.56 13.76 -80.35
C ALA A 2 -58.55 13.37 -81.43
N ALA A 3 -57.74 14.35 -81.86
CA ALA A 3 -56.74 14.17 -82.89
C ALA A 3 -55.58 13.32 -82.35
N LEU A 4 -55.19 12.30 -83.12
CA LEU A 4 -54.04 11.45 -82.84
C LEU A 4 -52.74 12.28 -82.83
N PRO A 5 -51.79 11.98 -81.94
CA PRO A 5 -50.50 12.66 -81.90
C PRO A 5 -49.71 12.40 -83.19
N PRO A 6 -48.94 13.40 -83.69
CA PRO A 6 -48.18 13.25 -84.92
C PRO A 6 -47.14 12.13 -84.79
N PRO A 7 -46.92 11.34 -85.86
CA PRO A 7 -45.94 10.26 -85.84
C PRO A 7 -44.52 10.82 -85.61
N PRO A 8 -43.63 10.05 -84.97
CA PRO A 8 -42.24 10.48 -84.76
C PRO A 8 -41.58 10.80 -86.10
N PRO A 9 -40.72 11.83 -86.18
CA PRO A 9 -40.00 12.13 -87.41
C PRO A 9 -39.18 10.91 -87.81
N SER A 10 -39.53 10.30 -88.95
CA SER A 10 -38.75 9.22 -89.55
C SER A 10 -37.42 9.82 -89.98
N LEU A 11 -36.36 9.55 -89.19
CA LEU A 11 -35.00 9.92 -89.52
C LEU A 11 -34.47 8.89 -90.51
N GLU A 12 -34.97 8.94 -91.74
CA GLU A 12 -34.42 8.14 -92.84
C GLU A 12 -32.99 8.65 -93.15
N PRO A 13 -31.99 7.76 -93.26
CA PRO A 13 -30.64 8.17 -93.61
C PRO A 13 -30.61 8.87 -94.96
N GLU A 14 -29.97 10.04 -95.05
CA GLU A 14 -29.83 10.78 -96.30
C GLU A 14 -28.83 10.03 -97.19
N ILE A 15 -29.32 9.29 -98.19
CA ILE A 15 -28.49 8.47 -99.07
C ILE A 15 -27.73 9.39 -100.03
N GLY A 16 -26.40 9.40 -99.90
CA GLY A 16 -25.51 10.17 -100.76
C GLY A 16 -25.52 9.65 -102.22
N PRO A 17 -24.98 10.42 -103.18
CA PRO A 17 -24.92 10.04 -104.60
C PRO A 17 -24.09 8.77 -104.88
N ASP A 18 -23.37 8.28 -103.88
CA ASP A 18 -22.59 7.05 -103.81
C ASP A 18 -23.39 5.83 -103.30
N GLY A 19 -24.68 6.00 -102.98
CA GLY A 19 -25.55 4.93 -102.49
C GLY A 19 -25.31 4.55 -101.03
N LEU A 20 -24.53 5.35 -100.30
CA LEU A 20 -24.23 5.15 -98.89
C LEU A 20 -25.13 6.04 -98.03
N ALA A 21 -25.72 5.45 -96.99
CA ALA A 21 -26.46 6.17 -95.97
C ALA A 21 -25.53 7.18 -95.26
N ARG A 22 -25.82 8.49 -95.36
CA ARG A 22 -25.15 9.49 -94.54
C ARG A 22 -25.92 9.71 -93.26
N ASP A 23 -25.22 9.55 -92.15
CA ASP A 23 -25.76 9.88 -90.84
C ASP A 23 -25.89 11.39 -90.71
N SER A 24 -27.04 11.86 -90.21
CA SER A 24 -27.23 13.27 -89.88
C SER A 24 -26.12 13.69 -88.90
N PRO A 25 -25.40 14.80 -89.13
CA PRO A 25 -24.32 15.26 -88.25
C PRO A 25 -24.75 15.39 -86.77
N VAL A 26 -26.03 15.69 -86.54
CA VAL A 26 -26.65 15.75 -85.20
C VAL A 26 -26.76 14.35 -84.58
N LEU A 27 -27.20 13.35 -85.36
CA LEU A 27 -27.31 11.95 -84.91
C LEU A 27 -25.94 11.38 -84.54
N ALA A 28 -24.95 11.53 -85.41
CA ALA A 28 -23.58 11.06 -85.15
C ALA A 28 -22.96 11.70 -83.90
N TYR A 29 -23.23 13.00 -83.67
CA TYR A 29 -22.80 13.69 -82.45
C TYR A 29 -23.50 13.13 -81.21
N THR A 30 -24.82 12.93 -81.24
CA THR A 30 -25.57 12.37 -80.11
C THR A 30 -25.15 10.93 -79.78
N GLU A 31 -24.90 10.10 -80.78
CA GLU A 31 -24.43 8.72 -80.59
C GLU A 31 -23.05 8.68 -79.94
N LYS A 32 -22.15 9.59 -80.33
CA LYS A 32 -20.84 9.74 -79.69
C LYS A 32 -20.96 10.11 -78.21
N VAL A 33 -21.83 11.07 -77.86
CA VAL A 33 -22.06 11.46 -76.46
C VAL A 33 -22.62 10.30 -75.64
N ILE A 34 -23.61 9.58 -76.17
CA ILE A 34 -24.18 8.39 -75.52
C ILE A 34 -23.10 7.31 -75.31
N ALA A 35 -22.26 7.05 -76.31
CA ALA A 35 -21.17 6.07 -76.20
C ALA A 35 -20.15 6.46 -75.13
N GLU A 36 -19.80 7.74 -75.04
CA GLU A 36 -18.91 8.28 -73.99
C GLU A 36 -19.53 8.14 -72.59
N GLU A 37 -20.81 8.47 -72.41
CA GLU A 37 -21.53 8.29 -71.15
C GLU A 37 -21.64 6.81 -70.74
N GLN A 38 -21.91 5.91 -71.69
CA GLN A 38 -21.95 4.47 -71.46
C GLN A 38 -20.58 3.94 -71.01
N LEU A 39 -19.50 4.44 -71.61
CA LEU A 39 -18.14 4.08 -71.23
C LEU A 39 -17.82 4.58 -69.80
N GLN A 40 -18.18 5.83 -69.50
CA GLN A 40 -18.02 6.43 -68.18
C GLN A 40 -18.79 5.64 -67.11
N LEU A 41 -20.03 5.25 -67.39
CA LEU A 41 -20.88 4.46 -66.49
C LEU A 41 -20.27 3.08 -66.23
N LYS A 42 -19.79 2.38 -67.26
CA LYS A 42 -19.10 1.08 -67.11
C LYS A 42 -17.87 1.20 -66.21
N LYS A 43 -17.07 2.26 -66.41
CA LYS A 43 -15.89 2.53 -65.57
C LYS A 43 -16.29 2.79 -64.12
N TYR A 44 -17.31 3.62 -63.89
CA TYR A 44 -17.83 3.92 -62.56
C TYR A 44 -18.35 2.67 -61.84
N ILE A 45 -19.10 1.82 -62.56
CA ILE A 45 -19.60 0.56 -62.02
C ILE A 45 -18.44 -0.37 -61.65
N GLN A 46 -17.46 -0.55 -62.55
CA GLN A 46 -16.30 -1.39 -62.28
C GLN A 46 -15.48 -0.88 -61.08
N GLU A 47 -15.31 0.43 -60.95
CA GLU A 47 -14.62 1.04 -59.82
C GLU A 47 -15.39 0.82 -58.51
N ASN A 48 -16.72 0.99 -58.50
CA ASN A 48 -17.54 0.73 -57.32
C ASN A 48 -17.49 -0.75 -56.90
N TYR A 49 -17.63 -1.69 -57.84
CA TYR A 49 -17.50 -3.12 -57.52
C TYR A 49 -16.11 -3.48 -57.01
N SER A 50 -15.06 -2.79 -57.47
CA SER A 50 -13.71 -3.01 -56.94
C SER A 50 -13.60 -2.48 -55.51
N LYS A 51 -14.10 -1.27 -55.23
CA LYS A 51 -14.15 -0.69 -53.87
C LYS A 51 -14.95 -1.56 -52.89
N ILE A 52 -16.10 -2.08 -53.31
CA ILE A 52 -16.92 -2.97 -52.48
C ILE A 52 -16.12 -4.21 -52.09
N ARG A 53 -15.45 -4.85 -53.06
CA ARG A 53 -14.62 -6.04 -52.79
C ARG A 53 -13.45 -5.75 -51.86
N ASP A 54 -12.81 -4.59 -52.01
CA ASP A 54 -11.71 -4.18 -51.14
C ASP A 54 -12.20 -4.01 -49.69
N VAL A 55 -13.35 -3.34 -49.50
CA VAL A 55 -13.97 -3.18 -48.17
C VAL A 55 -14.41 -4.51 -47.57
N GLU A 56 -15.02 -5.41 -48.36
CA GLU A 56 -15.40 -6.74 -47.92
C GLU A 56 -14.18 -7.52 -47.40
N LYS A 57 -13.07 -7.45 -48.13
CA LYS A 57 -11.81 -8.09 -47.73
C LYS A 57 -11.24 -7.50 -46.44
N GLU A 58 -11.30 -6.18 -46.27
CA GLU A 58 -10.88 -5.52 -45.02
C GLU A 58 -11.76 -5.93 -43.83
N LEU A 59 -13.09 -6.04 -44.03
CA LEU A 59 -14.01 -6.49 -42.99
C LEU A 59 -13.77 -7.95 -42.58
N GLU A 60 -13.50 -8.83 -43.55
CA GLU A 60 -13.11 -10.21 -43.26
C GLU A 60 -11.80 -10.27 -42.48
N ASN A 61 -10.79 -9.49 -42.89
CA ASN A 61 -9.51 -9.40 -42.22
C ASN A 61 -9.66 -8.91 -40.77
N LEU A 62 -10.43 -7.83 -40.57
CA LEU A 62 -10.69 -7.27 -39.24
C LEU A 62 -11.44 -8.27 -38.34
N THR A 63 -12.42 -8.98 -38.91
CA THR A 63 -13.17 -10.02 -38.19
C THR A 63 -12.26 -11.16 -37.73
N LEU A 64 -11.31 -11.58 -38.58
CA LEU A 64 -10.33 -12.59 -38.24
C LEU A 64 -9.41 -12.11 -37.12
N GLU A 65 -8.91 -10.87 -37.19
CA GLU A 65 -8.06 -10.28 -36.15
C GLU A 65 -8.77 -10.24 -34.79
N VAL A 66 -10.03 -9.82 -34.75
CA VAL A 66 -10.84 -9.84 -33.52
C VAL A 66 -10.96 -11.25 -32.97
N LYS A 67 -11.20 -12.27 -33.80
CA LYS A 67 -11.28 -13.68 -33.36
C LYS A 67 -9.97 -14.19 -32.80
N LEU A 68 -8.84 -13.90 -33.45
CA LEU A 68 -7.51 -14.34 -33.03
C LEU A 68 -7.07 -13.66 -31.73
N THR A 69 -7.42 -12.39 -31.53
CA THR A 69 -6.99 -11.59 -30.38
C THR A 69 -7.92 -11.67 -29.18
N ALA A 70 -9.22 -11.98 -29.38
CA ALA A 70 -10.21 -12.03 -28.30
C ALA A 70 -9.88 -13.07 -27.22
N GLY A 71 -9.40 -14.25 -27.60
CA GLY A 71 -9.07 -15.33 -26.65
C GLY A 71 -7.93 -14.95 -25.70
N PRO A 72 -6.71 -14.67 -26.21
CA PRO A 72 -5.57 -14.30 -25.38
C PRO A 72 -5.83 -13.06 -24.51
N LYS A 73 -6.49 -12.03 -25.08
CA LYS A 73 -6.83 -10.80 -24.33
C LYS A 73 -7.82 -11.10 -23.20
N LYS A 74 -8.85 -11.89 -23.45
CA LYS A 74 -9.84 -12.29 -22.41
C LYS A 74 -9.19 -13.14 -21.32
N ALA A 75 -8.34 -14.10 -21.68
CA ALA A 75 -7.63 -14.93 -20.72
C ALA A 75 -6.71 -14.11 -19.79
N ALA A 76 -5.98 -13.14 -20.35
CA ALA A 76 -5.15 -12.22 -19.58
C ALA A 76 -5.97 -11.38 -18.59
N LEU A 77 -7.11 -10.82 -19.04
CA LEU A 77 -8.01 -10.06 -18.18
C LEU A 77 -8.61 -10.91 -17.06
N GLU A 78 -9.04 -12.13 -17.36
CA GLU A 78 -9.57 -13.06 -16.36
C GLU A 78 -8.51 -13.47 -15.33
N HIS A 79 -7.27 -13.72 -15.76
CA HIS A 79 -6.16 -14.00 -14.87
C HIS A 79 -5.87 -12.83 -13.93
N LEU A 80 -5.85 -11.59 -14.42
CA LEU A 80 -5.70 -10.41 -13.59
C LEU A 80 -6.85 -10.26 -12.58
N ARG A 81 -8.10 -10.49 -13.01
CA ARG A 81 -9.26 -10.50 -12.13
C ARG A 81 -9.11 -11.51 -10.99
N LYS A 82 -8.71 -12.74 -11.29
CA LYS A 82 -8.46 -13.78 -10.27
C LYS A 82 -7.33 -13.39 -9.32
N LYS A 83 -6.24 -12.78 -9.82
CA LYS A 83 -5.14 -12.28 -8.97
C LYS A 83 -5.61 -11.18 -8.03
N ILE A 84 -6.46 -10.27 -8.49
CA ILE A 84 -7.05 -9.22 -7.66
C ILE A 84 -7.92 -9.83 -6.56
N GLU A 85 -8.81 -10.75 -6.91
CA GLU A 85 -9.70 -11.42 -5.94
C GLU A 85 -8.91 -12.15 -4.84
N MET A 86 -7.91 -12.94 -5.22
CA MET A 86 -7.03 -13.60 -4.26
C MET A 86 -6.25 -12.60 -3.39
N SER A 87 -5.82 -11.47 -3.97
CA SER A 87 -5.12 -10.43 -3.22
C SER A 87 -6.03 -9.74 -2.21
N THR A 88 -7.27 -9.44 -2.60
CA THR A 88 -8.29 -8.85 -1.73
C THR A 88 -8.60 -9.77 -0.56
N GLU A 89 -8.74 -11.08 -0.78
CA GLU A 89 -8.99 -12.04 0.31
C GLU A 89 -7.78 -12.14 1.25
N ARG A 90 -6.56 -12.12 0.71
CA ARG A 90 -5.34 -12.05 1.54
C ARG A 90 -5.30 -10.79 2.41
N ILE A 91 -5.68 -9.63 1.85
CA ILE A 91 -5.77 -8.37 2.62
C ILE A 91 -6.82 -8.48 3.72
N ARG A 92 -7.99 -9.09 3.44
CA ARG A 92 -9.05 -9.29 4.44
C ARG A 92 -8.55 -10.12 5.62
N LEU A 93 -7.89 -11.24 5.35
CA LEU A 93 -7.32 -12.10 6.39
C LEU A 93 -6.22 -11.39 7.19
N ALA A 94 -5.37 -10.60 6.52
CA ALA A 94 -4.34 -9.81 7.19
C ALA A 94 -4.94 -8.75 8.11
N LYS A 95 -6.01 -8.06 7.69
CA LYS A 95 -6.71 -7.07 8.53
C LYS A 95 -7.34 -7.67 9.78
N VAL A 96 -7.98 -8.85 9.66
CA VAL A 96 -8.51 -9.54 10.85
C VAL A 96 -7.41 -9.82 11.86
N LYS A 97 -6.23 -10.28 11.41
CA LYS A 97 -5.08 -10.51 12.29
C LYS A 97 -4.51 -9.22 12.88
N GLU A 98 -4.50 -8.13 12.11
CA GLU A 98 -4.11 -6.80 12.58
C GLU A 98 -5.04 -6.34 13.72
N ASP A 99 -6.35 -6.48 13.53
CA ASP A 99 -7.35 -6.10 14.55
C ASP A 99 -7.24 -6.96 15.82
N GLU A 100 -7.00 -8.27 15.67
CA GLU A 100 -6.75 -9.17 16.81
C GLU A 100 -5.49 -8.78 17.58
N ALA A 101 -4.39 -8.51 16.87
CA ALA A 101 -3.14 -8.08 17.49
C ALA A 101 -3.30 -6.72 18.20
N LYS A 102 -4.04 -5.79 17.59
CA LYS A 102 -4.35 -4.49 18.18
C LYS A 102 -5.16 -4.64 19.47
N LYS A 103 -6.19 -5.48 19.46
CA LYS A 103 -6.99 -5.76 20.67
C LYS A 103 -6.14 -6.38 21.78
N ALA A 104 -5.25 -7.30 21.46
CA ALA A 104 -4.34 -7.89 22.44
C ALA A 104 -3.36 -6.87 23.00
N TRP A 105 -2.84 -5.98 22.16
CA TRP A 105 -1.97 -4.88 22.58
C TRP A 105 -2.69 -3.88 23.50
N GLU A 106 -3.93 -3.50 23.16
CA GLU A 106 -4.75 -2.62 24.00
C GLU A 106 -5.03 -3.24 25.38
N ALA A 107 -5.34 -4.55 25.43
CA ALA A 107 -5.53 -5.26 26.69
C ALA A 107 -4.25 -5.30 27.53
N ALA A 108 -3.10 -5.58 26.91
CA ALA A 108 -1.81 -5.59 27.60
C ALA A 108 -1.43 -4.19 28.13
N ALA A 109 -1.68 -3.14 27.33
CA ALA A 109 -1.44 -1.76 27.74
C ALA A 109 -2.30 -1.34 28.93
N GLN A 110 -3.57 -1.79 28.97
CA GLN A 110 -4.46 -1.53 30.09
C GLN A 110 -3.98 -2.21 31.38
N VAL A 111 -3.49 -3.46 31.31
CA VAL A 111 -2.91 -4.15 32.47
C VAL A 111 -1.69 -3.39 33.02
N VAL A 112 -0.78 -2.92 32.16
CA VAL A 112 0.37 -2.12 32.60
C VAL A 112 -0.08 -0.87 33.34
N LYS A 113 -1.09 -0.17 32.81
CA LYS A 113 -1.64 1.03 33.45
C LYS A 113 -2.24 0.72 34.83
N GLU A 114 -3.01 -0.36 34.95
CA GLU A 114 -3.59 -0.78 36.23
C GLU A 114 -2.52 -1.13 37.27
N GLU A 115 -1.44 -1.81 36.86
CA GLU A 115 -0.30 -2.12 37.72
C GLU A 115 0.48 -0.86 38.14
N GLU A 116 0.64 0.11 37.24
CA GLU A 116 1.25 1.42 37.55
C GLU A 116 0.40 2.20 38.56
N GLU A 117 -0.93 2.21 38.41
CA GLU A 117 -1.86 2.82 39.36
C GLU A 117 -1.83 2.11 40.72
N ALA A 118 -1.81 0.77 40.74
CA ALA A 118 -1.72 -0.01 41.96
C ALA A 118 -0.41 0.27 42.70
N LYS A 119 0.71 0.34 41.98
CA LYS A 119 2.01 0.73 42.54
C LYS A 119 1.96 2.15 43.11
N GLN A 120 1.36 3.10 42.41
CA GLN A 120 1.26 4.48 42.89
C GLN A 120 0.49 4.54 44.22
N ARG A 121 -0.64 3.81 44.33
CA ARG A 121 -1.40 3.72 45.58
C ARG A 121 -0.55 3.16 46.73
N LEU A 122 0.24 2.12 46.49
CA LEU A 122 1.14 1.57 47.50
C LEU A 122 2.22 2.57 47.94
N CYS A 123 2.75 3.37 47.01
CA CYS A 123 3.68 4.44 47.34
C CYS A 123 3.02 5.51 48.22
N ASP A 124 1.77 5.88 47.91
CA ASP A 124 1.01 6.85 48.69
C ASP A 124 0.69 6.33 50.10
N ASP A 125 0.27 5.06 50.22
CA ASP A 125 0.00 4.40 51.49
C ASP A 125 1.27 4.28 52.36
N LEU A 126 2.40 3.91 51.76
CA LEU A 126 3.69 3.87 52.46
C LEU A 126 4.08 5.26 52.98
N ASN A 127 3.97 6.28 52.14
CA ASN A 127 4.27 7.65 52.52
C ASN A 127 3.37 8.12 53.67
N ARG A 128 2.08 7.77 53.62
CA ARG A 128 1.14 8.04 54.71
C ARG A 128 1.54 7.33 56.01
N LEU A 129 1.88 6.05 55.96
CA LEU A 129 2.30 5.30 57.14
C LEU A 129 3.59 5.89 57.77
N VAL A 130 4.55 6.29 56.94
CA VAL A 130 5.77 6.96 57.41
C VAL A 130 5.44 8.27 58.13
N GLN A 131 4.55 9.08 57.56
CA GLN A 131 4.12 10.34 58.18
C GLN A 131 3.35 10.11 59.49
N GLU A 132 2.41 9.17 59.53
CA GLU A 132 1.64 8.81 60.73
C GLU A 132 2.55 8.26 61.84
N SER A 133 3.53 7.42 61.48
CA SER A 133 4.53 6.88 62.42
C SER A 133 5.42 7.99 62.98
N ALA A 134 5.93 8.89 62.14
CA ALA A 134 6.71 10.03 62.58
C ALA A 134 5.90 10.94 63.52
N ALA A 135 4.67 11.31 63.13
CA ALA A 135 3.78 12.13 63.96
C ALA A 135 3.49 11.47 65.32
N SER A 136 3.24 10.16 65.34
CA SER A 136 3.02 9.40 66.58
C SER A 136 4.26 9.39 67.47
N GLN A 137 5.46 9.21 66.89
CA GLN A 137 6.72 9.27 67.62
C GLN A 137 6.98 10.67 68.20
N TYR A 138 6.72 11.73 67.44
CA TYR A 138 6.86 13.11 67.93
C TYR A 138 5.89 13.41 69.07
N SER A 139 4.61 13.03 68.94
CA SER A 139 3.63 13.22 70.01
C SER A 139 4.04 12.53 71.31
N ARG A 140 4.57 11.31 71.22
CA ARG A 140 5.08 10.57 72.38
C ARG A 140 6.32 11.23 73.00
N LEU A 141 7.23 11.75 72.19
CA LEU A 141 8.40 12.50 72.68
C LEU A 141 7.97 13.80 73.38
N GLU A 142 7.00 14.54 72.83
CA GLU A 142 6.44 15.73 73.46
C GLU A 142 5.77 15.41 74.81
N GLU A 143 5.03 14.30 74.90
CA GLU A 143 4.42 13.87 76.16
C GLU A 143 5.49 13.51 77.20
N LEU A 144 6.52 12.75 76.82
CA LEU A 144 7.63 12.42 77.71
C LEU A 144 8.37 13.67 78.18
N LYS A 145 8.61 14.64 77.29
CA LYS A 145 9.20 15.93 77.61
C LYS A 145 8.35 16.68 78.65
N LYS A 146 7.04 16.80 78.42
CA LYS A 146 6.10 17.43 79.38
C LYS A 146 6.12 16.73 80.74
N ARG A 147 6.12 15.39 80.77
CA ARG A 147 6.21 14.61 82.02
C ARG A 147 7.53 14.87 82.76
N LEU A 148 8.66 14.93 82.04
CA LEU A 148 9.98 15.24 82.62
C LEU A 148 10.04 16.68 83.17
N GLU A 149 9.39 17.64 82.51
CA GLU A 149 9.24 19.01 82.99
C GLU A 149 8.41 19.06 84.28
N CYS A 150 7.26 18.36 84.34
CA CYS A 150 6.43 18.29 85.54
C CYS A 150 7.12 17.60 86.73
N LEU A 151 7.97 16.61 86.48
CA LEU A 151 8.75 15.92 87.51
C LEU A 151 9.96 16.74 88.01
N ASN A 152 10.34 17.81 87.30
CA ASN A 152 11.34 18.79 87.73
C ASN A 152 10.73 20.16 88.04
N PRO A 153 9.81 20.30 89.01
CA PRO A 153 9.18 21.58 89.30
C PRO A 153 10.16 22.63 89.86
N ILE A 154 11.35 22.22 90.34
CA ILE A 154 12.32 23.09 91.03
C ILE A 154 13.20 23.91 90.05
N ARG A 155 13.12 23.69 88.73
CA ARG A 155 13.90 24.46 87.73
C ARG A 155 13.10 25.46 86.88
N ALA A 156 11.86 25.75 87.25
CA ALA A 156 11.07 26.79 86.58
C ALA A 156 11.39 28.23 87.04
N SER A 157 12.25 28.41 88.05
CA SER A 157 12.63 29.74 88.54
C SER A 157 14.15 29.85 88.77
N VAL A 158 14.92 29.78 87.67
CA VAL A 158 16.26 30.35 87.61
C VAL A 158 16.43 30.92 86.21
N ASP A 159 16.19 32.22 86.08
CA ASP A 159 16.73 33.02 84.98
C ASP A 159 18.25 33.11 85.20
N VAL A 160 19.03 32.36 84.41
CA VAL A 160 20.49 32.54 84.35
C VAL A 160 20.81 33.21 83.02
N SER A 161 20.62 34.53 83.06
CA SER A 161 21.56 35.44 82.43
C SER A 161 22.94 35.24 83.06
N GLY A 162 23.93 34.84 82.26
CA GLY A 162 25.32 35.19 82.52
C GLY A 162 26.34 34.07 82.71
N ILE A 163 27.24 34.01 81.72
CA ILE A 163 28.69 33.77 81.84
C ILE A 163 29.20 32.32 81.78
N ASN A 164 29.47 31.91 80.52
CA ASN A 164 30.76 31.43 79.97
C ASN A 164 31.83 30.84 80.92
N ILE A 165 32.43 29.72 80.48
CA ILE A 165 33.87 29.44 80.23
C ILE A 165 34.00 27.91 80.05
N VAL A 166 34.14 27.31 78.85
CA VAL A 166 35.27 27.17 77.89
C VAL A 166 35.72 25.70 77.79
N GLN A 167 36.19 25.32 76.59
CA GLN A 167 36.91 24.10 76.16
C GLN A 167 35.99 22.91 75.76
N GLN A 168 35.99 22.34 74.55
CA GLN A 168 36.90 22.19 73.38
C GLN A 168 36.00 21.76 72.18
N ALA A 169 36.30 21.85 70.89
CA ALA A 169 37.34 22.41 70.05
C ALA A 169 36.71 22.62 68.65
N ALA A 170 37.10 23.69 67.97
CA ALA A 170 36.64 24.03 66.64
C ALA A 170 37.52 23.35 65.57
N THR A 171 36.87 22.65 64.63
CA THR A 171 37.33 22.35 63.26
C THR A 171 36.07 21.93 62.49
N ASN A 172 35.66 22.41 61.33
CA ASN A 172 36.20 23.34 60.35
C ASN A 172 35.00 23.90 59.58
N SER A 173 34.99 25.21 59.35
CA SER A 173 34.17 25.85 58.31
C SER A 173 35.12 26.30 57.20
N VAL A 174 34.83 25.95 55.95
CA VAL A 174 35.41 26.61 54.77
C VAL A 174 34.34 26.74 53.68
N PRO A 175 34.32 27.85 52.91
CA PRO A 175 33.16 28.38 52.19
C PRO A 175 33.22 28.16 50.66
N GLN A 176 32.27 28.80 49.96
CA GLN A 176 31.99 28.79 48.52
C GLN A 176 33.08 29.35 47.57
N GLN A 177 33.04 28.82 46.32
CA GLN A 177 33.33 29.44 44.99
C GLN A 177 34.80 29.61 44.50
N PRO A 178 35.08 29.93 43.20
CA PRO A 178 34.89 29.19 41.93
C PRO A 178 36.21 29.06 41.07
N THR A 179 36.11 28.55 39.82
CA THR A 179 37.03 28.67 38.65
C THR A 179 38.33 27.82 38.50
N SER A 180 38.27 26.90 37.52
CA SER A 180 39.13 26.66 36.33
C SER A 180 40.64 26.30 36.38
N GLN A 181 40.97 25.32 35.49
CA GLN A 181 42.26 24.96 34.83
C GLN A 181 43.11 23.83 35.47
N ASN A 182 43.04 22.59 34.96
CA ASN A 182 43.80 21.95 33.84
C ASN A 182 45.13 21.30 34.28
N LEU A 183 45.28 19.95 34.21
CA LEU A 183 46.06 19.26 33.17
C LEU A 183 46.12 17.71 33.36
N ALA A 184 45.84 17.01 32.25
CA ALA A 184 46.42 15.77 31.73
C ALA A 184 46.18 14.38 32.37
N ASN A 185 45.41 13.58 31.62
CA ASN A 185 45.59 12.17 31.21
C ASN A 185 44.38 11.28 31.58
N ALA A 186 43.77 10.50 30.69
CA ALA A 186 43.86 10.34 29.25
C ALA A 186 42.62 9.52 28.78
N ILE A 187 42.22 9.72 27.53
CA ILE A 187 41.38 8.84 26.68
C ILE A 187 39.84 8.99 26.80
N ALA A 188 39.28 9.74 25.84
CA ALA A 188 37.88 9.76 25.37
C ALA A 188 37.76 8.90 24.08
N PRO A 189 36.63 8.81 23.32
CA PRO A 189 35.28 9.43 23.44
C PRO A 189 34.13 8.38 23.18
N ALA A 190 32.82 8.62 23.10
CA ALA A 190 31.90 9.74 23.27
C ALA A 190 30.47 9.15 23.47
N SER A 191 29.69 9.75 24.36
CA SER A 191 28.22 9.70 24.35
C SER A 191 27.69 10.84 23.47
N ASN A 192 26.79 10.51 22.52
CA ASN A 192 26.00 11.49 21.79
C ASN A 192 25.01 12.20 22.72
N ILE A 193 24.89 13.52 22.60
CA ILE A 193 23.62 14.28 22.51
C ILE A 193 23.99 15.70 22.07
N HIS A 194 23.39 16.19 20.98
CA HIS A 194 22.79 17.53 20.94
C HIS A 194 21.79 17.61 19.77
N LYS A 195 20.59 18.10 20.09
CA LYS A 195 19.54 18.63 19.18
C LYS A 195 20.07 19.92 18.47
N PRO A 196 19.31 20.67 17.62
CA PRO A 196 18.13 20.44 16.77
C PRO A 196 18.35 20.97 15.31
N ALA A 197 17.26 21.13 14.54
CA ALA A 197 17.03 22.16 13.49
C ALA A 197 17.15 21.77 12.00
N THR A 198 15.97 21.80 11.35
CA THR A 198 15.63 22.54 10.11
C THR A 198 16.23 22.12 8.75
N SER A 199 15.30 22.00 7.79
CA SER A 199 15.42 22.24 6.33
C SER A 199 15.81 21.07 5.41
N GLY A 200 14.86 20.65 4.57
CA GLY A 200 14.97 20.77 3.11
C GLY A 200 15.80 19.77 2.30
N SER A 201 15.18 19.30 1.20
CA SER A 201 15.73 18.63 0.00
C SER A 201 16.05 17.12 0.13
N GLN A 202 15.35 16.21 -0.58
CA GLN A 202 15.31 15.86 -2.02
C GLN A 202 16.32 14.74 -2.39
N GLN A 203 15.84 13.79 -3.20
CA GLN A 203 16.53 12.77 -4.02
C GLN A 203 16.89 11.43 -3.33
N GLN A 204 16.27 10.30 -3.68
CA GLN A 204 16.48 9.42 -4.87
C GLN A 204 17.82 8.66 -4.89
N ARG A 205 17.73 7.31 -4.87
CA ARG A 205 18.51 6.27 -5.60
C ARG A 205 17.97 4.89 -5.14
N THR A 206 17.49 3.91 -5.91
CA THR A 206 17.89 3.16 -7.12
C THR A 206 19.26 2.46 -7.10
N ALA A 207 19.22 1.11 -7.02
CA ALA A 207 20.09 0.09 -7.65
C ALA A 207 19.61 -1.30 -7.14
N GLU A 208 18.98 -2.17 -7.93
CA GLU A 208 19.52 -3.16 -8.90
C GLU A 208 20.69 -4.04 -8.40
N ALA A 209 20.46 -5.36 -8.30
CA ALA A 209 21.45 -6.42 -8.51
C ALA A 209 20.77 -7.79 -8.78
N GLU A 210 20.88 -8.24 -10.03
CA GLU A 210 21.08 -9.60 -10.58
C GLU A 210 20.46 -10.86 -9.93
N ARG A 211 19.56 -11.57 -10.65
CA ARG A 211 19.80 -12.62 -11.69
C ARG A 211 20.49 -13.91 -11.21
N LYS A 212 19.72 -15.01 -11.20
CA LYS A 212 20.20 -16.35 -11.57
C LYS A 212 19.14 -17.08 -12.40
N GLN A 213 19.46 -17.28 -13.68
CA GLN A 213 18.75 -18.14 -14.63
C GLN A 213 19.00 -19.62 -14.31
N ARG A 214 17.98 -20.46 -14.54
CA ARG A 214 18.16 -21.82 -15.05
C ARG A 214 17.14 -22.07 -16.15
N SER A 215 17.65 -22.38 -17.34
CA SER A 215 16.91 -22.91 -18.47
C SER A 215 16.96 -24.44 -18.43
N SER A 216 15.88 -25.10 -18.81
CA SER A 216 15.95 -26.39 -19.51
C SER A 216 14.72 -26.54 -20.38
N ASN A 217 14.98 -26.85 -21.63
CA ASN A 217 14.05 -26.84 -22.74
C ASN A 217 13.55 -28.26 -23.04
N SER A 218 12.50 -28.32 -23.87
CA SER A 218 12.05 -29.43 -24.72
C SER A 218 11.10 -30.49 -24.13
N GLY A 219 9.92 -30.55 -24.77
CA GLY A 219 8.95 -31.63 -24.63
C GLY A 219 9.14 -32.72 -25.67
N GLY A 220 8.37 -33.80 -25.52
CA GLY A 220 8.21 -34.82 -26.57
C GLY A 220 7.77 -36.19 -26.07
N ARG A 221 6.47 -36.47 -26.18
CA ARG A 221 5.81 -37.76 -26.52
C ARG A 221 6.31 -39.07 -25.88
N GLY A 222 5.43 -39.71 -25.10
CA GLY A 222 5.45 -41.16 -24.86
C GLY A 222 4.08 -41.66 -24.38
N ARG A 223 3.43 -42.49 -25.19
CA ARG A 223 2.12 -43.12 -24.95
C ARG A 223 2.24 -44.33 -24.02
N GLY A 224 1.14 -44.62 -23.31
CA GLY A 224 0.82 -45.92 -22.70
C GLY A 224 1.24 -46.01 -21.23
N GLY A 225 0.44 -46.47 -20.29
CA GLY A 225 -0.86 -47.13 -20.30
C GLY A 225 -1.10 -47.68 -18.89
N VAL A 226 -2.33 -48.12 -18.64
CA VAL A 226 -2.80 -48.90 -17.48
C VAL A 226 -3.33 -48.10 -16.27
N MET A 227 -4.64 -48.29 -16.08
CA MET A 227 -5.48 -47.91 -14.94
C MET A 227 -5.09 -48.67 -13.67
N VAL A 228 -5.23 -48.04 -12.48
CA VAL A 228 -5.81 -48.65 -11.27
C VAL A 228 -6.47 -47.55 -10.42
N LEU A 229 -7.78 -47.65 -10.19
CA LEU A 229 -8.61 -46.84 -9.26
C LEU A 229 -8.60 -47.48 -7.83
N PRO A 230 -9.15 -46.84 -6.76
CA PRO A 230 -8.60 -46.89 -5.40
C PRO A 230 -9.45 -47.73 -4.41
N LYS A 231 -8.89 -48.08 -3.24
CA LYS A 231 -9.64 -48.21 -1.97
C LYS A 231 -8.76 -48.49 -0.73
N GLY A 232 -8.95 -47.67 0.30
CA GLY A 232 -9.24 -48.09 1.68
C GLY A 232 -8.07 -48.52 2.59
N ARG A 233 -7.87 -47.80 3.70
CA ARG A 233 -8.17 -48.23 5.08
C ARG A 233 -7.61 -47.19 6.07
N GLY A 234 -8.46 -46.68 6.96
CA GLY A 234 -8.05 -45.73 7.99
C GLY A 234 -7.20 -46.36 9.09
N SER A 235 -6.45 -45.50 9.79
CA SER A 235 -6.03 -45.73 11.17
C SER A 235 -5.94 -44.38 11.89
N SER A 236 -6.82 -44.19 12.87
CA SER A 236 -6.59 -43.27 13.99
C SER A 236 -5.40 -43.73 14.82
N GLY A 237 -4.75 -42.79 15.52
CA GLY A 237 -3.73 -43.03 16.55
C GLY A 237 -2.68 -41.93 16.50
N SER A 238 -2.74 -40.95 17.40
CA SER A 238 -1.92 -40.90 18.63
C SER A 238 -0.46 -40.54 18.31
N GLY A 239 0.20 -39.51 18.83
CA GLY A 239 -0.03 -38.59 19.94
C GLY A 239 1.36 -38.01 20.23
N TRP A 240 1.54 -36.69 20.12
CA TRP A 240 2.83 -36.04 20.39
C TRP A 240 2.76 -35.34 21.75
N THR A 241 3.25 -36.02 22.79
CA THR A 241 3.62 -35.40 24.07
C THR A 241 5.02 -35.90 24.43
N GLY A 242 6.00 -35.02 24.36
CA GLY A 242 7.39 -35.29 24.73
C GLY A 242 7.97 -34.09 25.46
N ALA A 243 8.19 -34.28 26.77
CA ALA A 243 8.66 -33.31 27.77
C ALA A 243 10.20 -33.29 27.92
N GLY A 244 10.70 -32.32 28.70
CA GLY A 244 12.09 -32.20 29.20
C GLY A 244 12.87 -31.10 28.47
N PHE A 245 13.60 -30.17 29.10
CA PHE A 245 14.45 -30.31 30.29
C PHE A 245 14.53 -28.99 31.08
N GLU A 246 14.37 -29.08 32.39
CA GLU A 246 15.01 -28.17 33.36
C GLU A 246 16.33 -28.80 33.80
N THR A 247 17.43 -28.04 33.72
CA THR A 247 18.62 -28.08 34.58
C THR A 247 19.35 -26.75 34.44
#